data_AF-A0AAN6DE17-F1
#
_entry.id   AF-A0AAN6DE17-F1
#
_cell.length_a   1.000
_cell.length_b   1.000
_cell.length_c   1.000
_cell.angle_alpha   90.00
_cell.angle_beta   90.00
_cell.angle_gamma   90.00
#
_symmetry.space_group_name_H-M   'P 1'
#
loop_
_entity.id
_entity.type
_entity.pdbx_description
1 polymer ?
#
loop_
_entity_poly.entity_id
_entity_poly.type
_entity_poly.pdbx_seq_one_letter_code
_entity_poly.pdbx_strand_id
1 'polypeptide(L)'
;MDSIYYGLDQNQKWYPAEQVSAAKKPRKTARAQKLRSSLKPGAVLILLAGRFRGKRVVFLKSLDDNTLLVSGPFKVNGVPLRRVNARYVIATSTSVEVAGLDLSKYDAAYFNKDKPGKKNKSEKDFFGESAKKEIRSDRAADQKSIDKALISEIKKTPFLKQYLSSTFSLKSGDKPHAMTF
;
A
#
# COMPACT_ATOMS: atom_id res chain seq x y z
N MET A 1 38.32 -46.35 -30.04
CA MET A 1 38.55 -45.10 -29.30
C MET A 1 37.19 -44.47 -29.02
N ASP A 2 36.73 -44.71 -27.79
CA ASP A 2 35.98 -43.85 -26.88
C ASP A 2 34.75 -43.06 -27.38
N SER A 3 33.58 -43.43 -26.87
CA SER A 3 32.91 -42.70 -25.77
C SER A 3 31.53 -43.33 -25.47
N ILE A 4 31.39 -44.00 -24.32
CA ILE A 4 30.75 -43.52 -23.08
C ILE A 4 29.21 -43.48 -23.16
N TYR A 5 28.61 -44.48 -22.50
CA TYR A 5 27.42 -44.43 -21.65
C TYR A 5 26.46 -43.24 -21.82
N TYR A 6 25.24 -43.54 -22.26
CA TYR A 6 24.08 -43.41 -21.39
C TYR A 6 23.22 -44.67 -21.56
N GLY A 7 23.02 -45.41 -20.48
CA GLY A 7 22.01 -46.46 -20.45
C GLY A 7 20.68 -45.84 -20.85
N LEU A 8 20.03 -46.46 -21.84
CA LEU A 8 18.58 -46.34 -22.03
C LEU A 8 17.95 -46.88 -20.75
N ASP A 9 17.73 -45.99 -19.79
CA ASP A 9 17.08 -46.34 -18.55
C ASP A 9 15.70 -46.92 -18.89
N GLN A 10 15.41 -48.04 -18.27
CA GLN A 10 14.45 -49.03 -18.73
C GLN A 10 13.08 -48.37 -18.94
N ASN A 11 12.59 -48.49 -20.17
CA ASN A 11 11.26 -48.12 -20.64
C ASN A 11 10.24 -48.36 -19.51
N GLN A 12 9.74 -47.28 -18.89
CA GLN A 12 8.80 -47.38 -17.78
C GLN A 12 7.60 -48.21 -18.27
N LYS A 13 7.33 -49.34 -17.60
CA LYS A 13 6.23 -50.24 -17.95
C LYS A 13 4.85 -49.57 -17.83
N TRP A 14 4.81 -48.40 -17.18
CA TRP A 14 3.62 -47.60 -16.92
C TRP A 14 3.93 -46.10 -17.06
N TYR A 15 3.19 -45.42 -17.94
CA TYR A 15 3.20 -43.96 -18.06
C TYR A 15 1.89 -43.41 -17.46
N PRO A 16 1.95 -42.50 -16.46
CA PRO A 16 0.73 -41.88 -15.94
C PRO A 16 0.06 -41.04 -17.04
N ALA A 17 -1.27 -41.04 -17.08
CA ALA A 17 -2.00 -40.17 -17.99
C ALA A 17 -1.67 -38.70 -17.72
N GLU A 18 -1.39 -37.93 -18.77
CA GLU A 18 -1.14 -36.47 -18.71
C GLU A 18 -2.38 -35.65 -18.24
N GLN A 19 -3.44 -36.33 -17.81
CA GLN A 19 -4.71 -35.73 -17.46
C GLN A 19 -4.69 -35.26 -16.01
N VAL A 20 -4.47 -33.96 -15.83
CA VAL A 20 -4.54 -33.31 -14.51
C VAL A 20 -5.98 -33.34 -14.01
N SER A 21 -6.23 -33.98 -12.86
CA SER A 21 -7.55 -34.05 -12.25
C SER A 21 -8.09 -32.67 -11.87
N ALA A 22 -9.38 -32.43 -12.08
CA ALA A 22 -10.01 -31.16 -11.72
C ALA A 22 -10.03 -30.93 -10.20
N ALA A 23 -9.79 -29.69 -9.78
CA ALA A 23 -9.86 -29.32 -8.37
C ALA A 23 -11.27 -29.54 -7.80
N LYS A 24 -11.34 -30.12 -6.59
CA LYS A 24 -12.60 -30.29 -5.85
C LYS A 24 -13.24 -28.92 -5.56
N LYS A 25 -14.57 -28.84 -5.58
CA LYS A 25 -15.33 -27.61 -5.28
C LYS A 25 -15.10 -27.19 -3.80
N PRO A 26 -14.41 -26.06 -3.52
CA PRO A 26 -14.17 -25.62 -2.16
C PRO A 26 -15.39 -24.88 -1.59
N ARG A 27 -15.64 -25.04 -0.29
CA ARG A 27 -16.67 -24.28 0.46
C ARG A 27 -16.05 -23.12 1.23
N LYS A 28 -15.44 -22.16 0.51
CA LYS A 28 -14.81 -20.98 1.11
C LYS A 28 -15.44 -19.71 0.53
N THR A 29 -16.03 -18.89 1.39
CA THR A 29 -16.63 -17.59 1.04
C THR A 29 -15.73 -16.47 1.54
N ALA A 30 -15.42 -15.48 0.68
CA ALA A 30 -14.72 -14.28 1.10
C ALA A 30 -15.67 -13.38 1.91
N ARG A 31 -15.40 -13.23 3.21
CA ARG A 31 -16.15 -12.33 4.10
C ARG A 31 -15.43 -10.99 4.19
N ALA A 32 -16.18 -9.91 4.40
CA ALA A 32 -15.61 -8.59 4.59
C ALA A 32 -14.66 -8.55 5.80
N GLN A 33 -13.53 -7.85 5.67
CA GLN A 33 -12.58 -7.70 6.75
C GLN A 33 -13.12 -6.74 7.82
N LYS A 34 -13.15 -7.19 9.07
CA LYS A 34 -13.40 -6.30 10.22
C LYS A 34 -12.11 -5.58 10.61
N LEU A 35 -12.11 -4.25 10.56
CA LEU A 35 -11.01 -3.43 11.07
C LEU A 35 -11.04 -3.39 12.60
N ARG A 36 -9.86 -3.18 13.22
CA ARG A 36 -9.75 -2.95 14.67
C ARG A 36 -10.38 -1.60 15.03
N SER A 37 -10.89 -1.48 16.25
CA SER A 37 -11.59 -0.29 16.75
C SER A 37 -10.78 1.01 16.74
N SER A 38 -9.46 0.92 16.75
CA SER A 38 -8.57 2.08 16.68
C SER A 38 -8.46 2.71 15.28
N LEU A 39 -8.82 1.98 14.22
CA LEU A 39 -8.81 2.50 12.84
C LEU A 39 -10.14 3.20 12.54
N LYS A 40 -10.27 4.45 12.98
CA LYS A 40 -11.42 5.31 12.70
C LYS A 40 -11.07 6.37 11.66
N PRO A 41 -11.95 6.69 10.70
CA PRO A 41 -11.71 7.78 9.75
C PRO A 41 -11.25 9.06 10.47
N GLY A 42 -10.14 9.63 10.03
CA GLY A 42 -9.51 10.79 10.66
C GLY A 42 -8.41 10.51 11.66
N ALA A 43 -8.28 9.26 12.12
CA ALA A 43 -7.18 8.88 12.99
C ALA A 43 -5.84 9.14 12.31
N VAL A 44 -4.89 9.68 13.07
CA VAL A 44 -3.50 9.77 12.62
C VAL A 44 -2.86 8.39 12.71
N LEU A 45 -2.04 8.09 11.72
CA LEU A 45 -1.45 6.79 11.46
C LEU A 45 0.06 6.95 11.35
N ILE A 46 0.82 6.06 11.98
CA ILE A 46 2.26 5.95 11.79
C ILE A 46 2.53 4.82 10.80
N LEU A 47 3.15 5.14 9.66
CA LEU A 47 3.54 4.13 8.68
C LEU A 47 4.78 3.37 9.15
N LEU A 48 4.72 2.04 9.22
CA LEU A 48 5.86 1.23 9.65
C LEU A 48 6.77 0.78 8.50
N ALA A 49 6.20 0.62 7.30
CA ALA A 49 6.88 0.03 6.17
C ALA A 49 6.75 0.85 4.88
N GLY A 50 7.63 0.54 3.92
CA GLY A 50 7.65 1.16 2.60
C GLY A 50 8.45 2.47 2.53
N ARG A 51 8.29 3.18 1.40
CA ARG A 51 9.04 4.42 1.12
C ARG A 51 8.73 5.56 2.11
N PHE A 52 7.50 5.59 2.63
CA PHE A 52 7.04 6.62 3.56
C PHE A 52 7.02 6.13 5.02
N ARG A 53 7.79 5.10 5.38
CA ARG A 53 7.90 4.63 6.76
C ARG A 53 8.35 5.76 7.72
N GLY A 54 7.89 5.71 8.95
CA GLY A 54 8.06 6.73 9.97
C GLY A 54 7.18 7.98 9.78
N LYS A 55 6.57 8.20 8.61
CA LYS A 55 5.69 9.36 8.43
C LYS A 55 4.37 9.17 9.18
N ARG A 56 3.86 10.29 9.71
CA ARG A 56 2.55 10.38 10.34
C ARG A 56 1.54 10.92 9.35
N VAL A 57 0.43 10.22 9.18
CA VAL A 57 -0.45 10.35 8.01
C VAL A 57 -1.90 10.22 8.45
N VAL A 58 -2.85 10.85 7.77
CA VAL A 58 -4.27 10.82 8.18
C VAL A 58 -5.00 9.69 7.46
N PHE A 59 -5.76 8.88 8.21
CA PHE A 59 -6.65 7.87 7.66
C PHE A 59 -7.92 8.51 7.09
N LEU A 60 -8.31 8.15 5.87
CA LEU A 60 -9.51 8.70 5.22
C LEU A 60 -10.66 7.69 5.15
N LYS A 61 -10.46 6.57 4.43
CA LYS A 61 -11.50 5.57 4.13
C LYS A 61 -10.87 4.17 4.00
N SER A 62 -11.58 3.12 4.39
CA SER A 62 -11.23 1.74 4.06
C SER A 62 -11.72 1.36 2.67
N LEU A 63 -10.86 0.74 1.86
CA LEU A 63 -11.17 0.31 0.50
C LEU A 63 -11.56 -1.17 0.46
N ASP A 64 -12.24 -1.57 -0.63
CA ASP A 64 -12.75 -2.94 -0.82
C ASP A 64 -11.65 -3.99 -0.98
N ASP A 65 -10.44 -3.57 -1.34
CA ASP A 65 -9.25 -4.42 -1.43
C ASP A 65 -8.57 -4.66 -0.06
N ASN A 66 -9.26 -4.36 1.04
CA ASN A 66 -8.78 -4.43 2.42
C ASN A 66 -7.58 -3.52 2.72
N THR A 67 -7.35 -2.50 1.88
CA THR A 67 -6.37 -1.45 2.13
C THR A 67 -7.03 -0.17 2.66
N LEU A 68 -6.21 0.72 3.19
CA LEU A 68 -6.60 2.01 3.74
C LEU A 68 -6.22 3.10 2.74
N LEU A 69 -7.16 4.00 2.45
CA LEU A 69 -6.89 5.28 1.81
C LEU A 69 -6.37 6.25 2.85
N VAL A 70 -5.20 6.82 2.56
CA VAL A 70 -4.43 7.62 3.51
C VAL A 70 -3.87 8.85 2.79
N SER A 71 -3.81 10.00 3.47
CA SER A 71 -3.18 11.24 2.97
C SER A 71 -2.36 11.93 4.05
N GLY A 72 -1.13 12.37 3.71
CA GLY A 72 -0.22 13.02 4.65
C GLY A 72 -0.35 14.52 4.78
N PRO A 73 -1.46 15.09 4.32
CA PRO A 73 -1.44 16.12 3.29
C PRO A 73 -0.10 16.28 2.55
N PHE A 74 -0.08 16.15 1.23
CA PHE A 74 1.17 16.17 0.46
C PHE A 74 2.00 17.43 0.74
N LYS A 75 1.35 18.57 0.93
CA LYS A 75 1.98 19.86 1.26
C LYS A 75 2.63 19.93 2.66
N VAL A 76 2.30 19.02 3.59
CA VAL A 76 2.83 19.02 4.97
C VAL A 76 4.02 18.08 5.11
N ASN A 77 3.89 16.83 4.67
CA ASN A 77 4.92 15.79 4.91
C ASN A 77 5.41 15.08 3.63
N GLY A 78 4.89 15.46 2.46
CA GLY A 78 5.25 14.86 1.17
C GLY A 78 4.63 13.50 0.87
N VAL A 79 3.71 13.00 1.71
CA VAL A 79 2.99 11.75 1.46
C VAL A 79 1.70 12.04 0.69
N PRO A 80 1.57 11.59 -0.57
CA PRO A 80 0.36 11.81 -1.36
C PRO A 80 -0.75 10.85 -0.94
N LEU A 81 -1.92 10.99 -1.57
CA LEU A 81 -3.00 10.02 -1.53
C LEU A 81 -2.47 8.65 -1.93
N ARG A 82 -2.56 7.71 -0.99
CA ARG A 82 -1.90 6.41 -1.13
C ARG A 82 -2.69 5.32 -0.45
N ARG A 83 -2.67 4.14 -1.08
CA ARG A 83 -3.14 2.89 -0.48
C ARG A 83 -2.09 2.31 0.47
N VAL A 84 -2.52 1.92 1.66
CA VAL A 84 -1.67 1.33 2.70
C VAL A 84 -2.37 0.13 3.33
N ASN A 85 -1.65 -0.96 3.58
CA ASN A 85 -2.22 -2.12 4.26
C ASN A 85 -2.35 -1.86 5.78
N ALA A 86 -3.52 -2.17 6.35
CA ALA A 86 -3.86 -1.93 7.75
C ALA A 86 -2.90 -2.56 8.79
N ARG A 87 -2.20 -3.64 8.43
CA ARG A 87 -1.24 -4.31 9.34
C ARG A 87 0.09 -3.56 9.49
N TYR A 88 0.46 -2.73 8.52
CA TYR A 88 1.75 -2.01 8.50
C TYR A 88 1.65 -0.59 9.06
N VAL A 89 0.69 -0.38 9.95
CA VAL A 89 0.34 0.93 10.49
C VAL A 89 0.04 0.80 11.97
N ILE A 90 0.49 1.79 12.75
CA ILE A 90 0.02 2.04 14.12
C ILE A 90 -1.01 3.16 14.06
N ALA A 91 -2.19 2.91 14.63
CA ALA A 91 -3.20 3.95 14.78
C ALA A 91 -2.93 4.68 16.10
N THR A 92 -2.81 6.00 16.05
CA THR A 92 -2.63 6.83 17.24
C THR A 92 -3.98 7.24 17.81
N SER A 93 -3.97 7.68 19.07
CA SER A 93 -5.14 8.27 19.74
C SER A 93 -5.59 9.60 19.14
N THR A 94 -4.68 10.34 18.49
CA THR A 94 -5.00 11.63 17.85
C THR A 94 -5.85 11.44 16.59
N SER A 95 -6.88 12.28 16.44
CA SER A 95 -7.81 12.25 15.32
C SER A 95 -8.09 13.64 14.77
N VAL A 96 -8.37 13.72 13.48
CA VAL A 96 -8.78 14.91 12.74
C VAL A 96 -10.19 14.69 12.21
N GLU A 97 -11.04 15.71 12.20
CA GLU A 97 -12.38 15.58 11.64
C GLU A 97 -12.34 15.50 10.10
N VAL A 98 -13.06 14.53 9.52
CA VAL A 98 -13.01 14.24 8.07
C VAL A 98 -14.41 14.27 7.42
N ALA A 99 -15.43 14.65 8.17
CA ALA A 99 -16.85 14.51 7.79
C ALA A 99 -17.25 15.30 6.52
N GLY A 100 -16.45 16.28 6.09
CA GLY A 100 -16.73 17.12 4.92
C GLY A 100 -15.99 16.73 3.62
N LEU A 101 -15.25 15.62 3.59
CA LEU A 101 -14.52 15.20 2.38
C LEU A 101 -15.35 14.27 1.50
N ASP A 102 -15.48 14.60 0.22
CA ASP A 102 -15.98 13.64 -0.77
C ASP A 102 -14.87 12.64 -1.13
N LEU A 103 -15.07 11.40 -0.69
CA LEU A 103 -14.15 10.28 -0.89
C LEU A 103 -14.73 9.19 -1.81
N SER A 104 -15.90 9.44 -2.41
CA SER A 104 -16.61 8.48 -3.27
C SER A 104 -15.81 8.11 -4.53
N LYS A 105 -15.06 9.08 -5.08
CA LYS A 105 -14.20 8.91 -6.26
C LYS A 105 -13.04 7.93 -6.06
N TYR A 106 -12.56 7.74 -4.84
CA TYR A 106 -11.27 7.08 -4.57
C TYR A 106 -11.41 5.62 -4.16
N ASP A 107 -11.56 4.73 -5.12
CA ASP A 107 -11.59 3.29 -4.90
C ASP A 107 -10.30 2.58 -5.35
N ALA A 108 -10.18 1.27 -5.11
CA ALA A 108 -8.99 0.50 -5.45
C ALA A 108 -8.61 0.62 -6.94
N ALA A 109 -9.62 0.72 -7.82
CA ALA A 109 -9.45 0.86 -9.26
C ALA A 109 -8.74 2.18 -9.65
N TYR A 110 -9.01 3.28 -8.93
CA TYR A 110 -8.36 4.58 -9.16
C TYR A 110 -6.84 4.50 -9.02
N PHE A 111 -6.35 3.60 -8.15
CA PHE A 111 -4.93 3.40 -7.86
C PHE A 111 -4.30 2.24 -8.62
N ASN A 112 -4.98 1.69 -9.63
CA ASN A 112 -4.38 0.67 -10.48
C ASN A 112 -3.16 1.25 -11.20
N LYS A 113 -2.12 0.42 -11.27
CA LYS A 113 -0.91 0.73 -12.02
C LYS A 113 -1.16 0.31 -13.46
N ASP A 114 -0.80 1.17 -14.41
CA ASP A 114 -0.81 0.80 -15.83
C ASP A 114 0.11 -0.40 -16.03
N LYS A 115 -0.45 -1.46 -16.61
CA LYS A 115 0.33 -2.65 -16.92
C LYS A 115 1.32 -2.26 -18.02
N PRO A 116 2.64 -2.45 -17.81
CA PRO A 116 3.56 -2.30 -18.92
C PRO A 116 3.15 -3.31 -20.00
N GLY A 117 3.04 -2.86 -21.24
CA GLY A 117 2.86 -3.77 -22.37
C GLY A 117 3.95 -4.84 -22.37
N LYS A 118 3.69 -6.01 -22.95
CA LYS A 118 4.72 -7.06 -23.11
C LYS A 118 5.85 -6.47 -23.98
N LYS A 119 6.89 -5.94 -23.34
CA LYS A 119 8.09 -5.47 -24.01
C LYS A 119 8.99 -6.67 -24.28
N ASN A 120 9.49 -6.78 -25.51
CA ASN A 120 10.65 -7.62 -25.79
C ASN A 120 11.81 -7.02 -24.99
N LYS A 121 12.35 -7.78 -24.03
CA LYS A 121 13.43 -7.32 -23.15
C LYS A 121 14.68 -7.11 -24.01
N SER A 122 14.90 -5.89 -24.48
CA SER A 122 16.14 -5.49 -25.14
C SER A 122 17.17 -5.05 -24.10
N GLU A 123 18.46 -5.20 -24.43
CA GLU A 123 19.57 -4.84 -23.55
C GLU A 123 19.57 -3.34 -23.18
N LYS A 124 19.09 -2.48 -24.08
CA LYS A 124 18.90 -1.03 -23.84
C LYS A 124 17.83 -0.71 -22.79
N ASP A 125 16.76 -1.50 -22.68
CA ASP A 125 15.73 -1.32 -21.64
C ASP A 125 16.24 -1.80 -20.25
N PHE A 126 17.30 -2.61 -20.20
CA PHE A 126 17.88 -3.14 -18.97
C PHE A 126 18.98 -2.24 -18.39
N PHE A 127 19.84 -1.68 -19.25
CA PHE A 127 20.94 -0.79 -18.83
C PHE A 127 20.65 0.71 -18.98
N GLY A 128 19.55 1.10 -19.62
CA GLY A 128 19.15 2.49 -19.75
C GLY A 128 18.70 3.11 -18.42
N GLU A 129 19.00 4.40 -18.20
CA GLU A 129 18.45 5.16 -17.08
C GLU A 129 16.93 5.03 -17.06
N SER A 130 16.37 4.59 -15.93
CA SER A 130 14.93 4.44 -15.79
C SER A 130 14.24 5.79 -16.01
N ALA A 131 13.50 5.93 -17.10
CA ALA A 131 12.75 7.14 -17.43
C ALA A 131 11.94 7.63 -16.21
N LYS A 132 12.06 8.92 -15.90
CA LYS A 132 11.33 9.55 -14.80
C LYS A 132 9.83 9.36 -15.05
N LYS A 133 9.15 8.72 -14.11
CA LYS A 133 7.70 8.48 -14.22
C LYS A 133 6.97 9.80 -14.10
N GLU A 134 6.32 10.21 -15.18
CA GLU A 134 5.44 11.37 -15.18
C GLU A 134 4.21 11.09 -14.31
N ILE A 135 3.85 12.08 -13.50
CA ILE A 135 2.66 12.02 -12.65
C ILE A 135 1.48 12.50 -13.50
N ARG A 136 0.40 11.72 -13.53
CA ARG A 136 -0.85 12.14 -14.17
C ARG A 136 -1.36 13.44 -13.55
N SER A 137 -1.66 14.43 -14.39
CA SER A 137 -2.18 15.76 -14.00
C SER A 137 -3.37 15.68 -13.04
N ASP A 138 -4.27 14.73 -13.30
CA ASP A 138 -5.53 14.58 -12.56
C ASP A 138 -5.28 14.25 -11.09
N ARG A 139 -4.29 13.40 -10.81
CA ARG A 139 -3.92 13.02 -9.44
C ARG A 139 -3.37 14.22 -8.66
N ALA A 140 -2.66 15.12 -9.34
CA ALA A 140 -2.14 16.33 -8.71
C ALA A 140 -3.25 17.33 -8.38
N ALA A 141 -4.28 17.45 -9.23
CA ALA A 141 -5.45 18.28 -8.96
C ALA A 141 -6.28 17.72 -7.79
N ASP A 142 -6.57 16.41 -7.82
CA ASP A 142 -7.28 15.72 -6.75
C ASP A 142 -6.56 15.87 -5.40
N GLN A 143 -5.22 15.73 -5.40
CA GLN A 143 -4.42 15.93 -4.18
C GLN A 143 -4.60 17.33 -3.60
N LYS A 144 -4.55 18.38 -4.44
CA LYS A 144 -4.68 19.77 -3.98
C LYS A 144 -6.05 20.02 -3.34
N SER A 145 -7.11 19.41 -3.88
CA SER A 145 -8.47 19.56 -3.35
C SER A 145 -8.60 18.98 -1.94
N ILE A 146 -8.11 17.75 -1.73
CA ILE A 146 -8.14 17.08 -0.42
C ILE A 146 -7.20 17.75 0.58
N ASP A 147 -5.99 18.11 0.14
CA ASP A 147 -5.01 18.80 0.99
C ASP A 147 -5.58 20.12 1.53
N LYS A 148 -6.31 20.88 0.70
CA LYS A 148 -6.88 22.16 1.13
C LYS A 148 -7.81 21.99 2.32
N ALA A 149 -8.70 21.01 2.27
CA ALA A 149 -9.68 20.74 3.32
C ALA A 149 -9.04 20.11 4.58
N LEU A 150 -8.08 19.19 4.42
CA LEU A 150 -7.36 18.63 5.56
C LEU A 150 -6.50 19.69 6.27
N ILE A 151 -5.85 20.58 5.52
CA ILE A 151 -4.99 21.63 6.10
C ILE A 151 -5.82 22.65 6.87
N SER A 152 -7.05 22.98 6.44
CA SER A 152 -7.93 23.85 7.24
C SER A 152 -8.26 23.22 8.59
N GLU A 153 -8.49 21.91 8.64
CA GLU A 153 -8.79 21.21 9.89
C GLU A 153 -7.55 21.13 10.80
N ILE A 154 -6.40 20.72 10.22
CA ILE A 154 -5.15 20.55 10.96
C ILE A 154 -4.68 21.86 11.62
N LYS A 155 -5.00 23.01 11.02
CA LYS A 155 -4.64 24.32 11.58
C LYS A 155 -5.44 24.69 12.83
N LYS A 156 -6.62 24.11 13.04
CA LYS A 156 -7.46 24.41 14.22
C LYS A 156 -6.81 23.90 15.51
N THR A 157 -6.14 22.75 15.42
CA THR A 157 -5.43 22.13 16.55
C THR A 157 -3.98 22.62 16.61
N PRO A 158 -3.54 23.22 17.73
CA PRO A 158 -2.16 23.64 17.91
C PRO A 158 -1.17 22.48 17.72
N PHE A 159 0.00 22.78 17.15
CA PHE A 159 1.12 21.85 16.94
C PHE A 159 0.88 20.63 16.03
N LEU A 160 -0.35 20.39 15.56
CA LEU A 160 -0.66 19.20 14.76
C LEU A 160 0.04 19.21 13.40
N LYS A 161 0.22 20.39 12.80
CA LYS A 161 0.99 20.54 11.56
C LYS A 161 2.46 20.10 11.74
N GLN A 162 3.12 20.54 12.82
CA GLN A 162 4.50 20.14 13.15
C GLN A 162 4.58 18.65 13.49
N TYR A 163 3.56 18.12 14.18
CA TYR A 163 3.46 16.70 14.50
C TYR A 163 3.39 15.83 13.23
N LEU A 164 2.58 16.23 12.24
CA LEU A 164 2.44 15.51 10.97
C LEU A 164 3.66 15.64 10.05
N SER A 165 4.36 16.79 10.07
CA SER A 165 5.57 16.99 9.28
C SER A 165 6.77 16.20 9.81
N SER A 166 6.83 15.99 11.13
CA SER A 166 7.92 15.24 11.75
C SER A 166 7.80 13.73 11.52
N THR A 167 8.95 13.05 11.50
CA THR A 167 9.04 11.60 11.30
C THR A 167 9.11 10.91 12.67
N PHE A 168 8.33 9.85 12.87
CA PHE A 168 8.42 8.98 14.03
C PHE A 168 9.68 8.10 13.97
N SER A 169 10.37 8.00 15.10
CA SER A 169 11.51 7.11 15.32
C SER A 169 11.49 6.68 16.78
N LEU A 170 11.79 5.41 17.06
CA LEU A 170 12.09 4.99 18.43
C LEU A 170 13.45 5.57 18.85
N LYS A 171 13.51 6.09 20.08
CA LYS A 171 14.73 6.56 20.72
C LYS A 171 15.30 5.46 21.62
N SER A 172 16.54 5.65 22.05
CA SER A 172 17.15 4.75 23.04
C SER A 172 16.31 4.78 24.32
N GLY A 173 15.92 3.61 24.81
CA GLY A 173 15.06 3.45 25.98
C GLY A 173 13.55 3.38 25.69
N ASP A 174 13.10 3.69 24.47
CA ASP A 174 11.68 3.54 24.11
C ASP A 174 11.28 2.06 24.08
N LYS A 175 10.20 1.73 24.79
CA LYS A 175 9.68 0.36 24.91
C LYS A 175 8.27 0.29 24.30
N PRO A 176 8.11 -0.16 23.03
CA PRO A 176 6.82 -0.11 22.34
C PRO A 176 5.66 -0.81 23.05
N HIS A 177 5.92 -1.84 23.85
CA HIS A 177 4.89 -2.53 24.63
C HIS A 177 4.33 -1.70 25.80
N ALA A 178 5.07 -0.68 26.26
CA ALA A 178 4.65 0.25 27.31
C ALA A 178 4.21 1.61 26.75
N MET A 179 4.43 1.86 25.45
CA MET A 179 4.06 3.11 24.81
C MET A 179 2.57 3.13 24.43
N THR A 180 1.94 4.27 24.66
CA THR A 180 0.65 4.59 24.08
C THR A 180 0.86 5.42 22.83
N PHE A 181 0.17 5.04 21.76
CA PHE A 181 0.21 5.72 20.48
C PHE A 181 -1.08 6.51 20.27
#